data_AF-A0A2K3K3T0-F1
#
_entry.id   AF-A0A2K3K3T0-F1
#
_cell.length_a   1.000
_cell.length_b   1.000
_cell.length_c   1.000
_cell.angle_alpha   90.00
_cell.angle_beta   90.00
_cell.angle_gamma   90.00
#
_symmetry.space_group_name_H-M   'P 1'
#
loop_
_entity.id
_entity.type
_entity.pdbx_description
1 polymer ?
#
loop_
_entity_poly.entity_id
_entity_poly.type
_entity_poly.pdbx_seq_one_letter_code
_entity_poly.pdbx_strand_id
1 'polypeptide(L)' 'MDTEEDDIARKMTIVGLWCIQTFPNDRPTMSKVIEMLEGSMKSLEIPPKPLLSSPTSSESESRTS' A
#
# COMPACT_ATOMS: atom_id res chain seq x y z
N MET A 1 -0.74 -5.02 -24.51
CA MET A 1 -1.22 -4.92 -23.12
C MET A 1 -2.56 -4.27 -23.22
N ASP A 2 -3.60 -5.07 -23.03
CA ASP A 2 -4.97 -4.60 -23.09
C ASP A 2 -5.21 -3.71 -21.86
N THR A 3 -5.72 -2.50 -22.09
CA THR A 3 -5.89 -1.48 -21.04
C THR A 3 -6.79 -1.97 -19.88
N GLU A 4 -7.67 -2.93 -20.16
CA GLU A 4 -8.52 -3.58 -19.16
C GLU A 4 -7.72 -4.48 -18.19
N GLU A 5 -6.74 -5.24 -18.69
CA GLU A 5 -5.87 -6.07 -17.86
C GLU A 5 -5.02 -5.19 -16.92
N ASP A 6 -4.52 -4.06 -17.45
CA ASP A 6 -3.76 -3.09 -16.66
C ASP A 6 -4.60 -2.47 -15.53
N ASP A 7 -5.87 -2.15 -15.82
CA ASP A 7 -6.79 -1.60 -14.83
C ASP A 7 -7.14 -2.65 -13.75
N ILE A 8 -7.32 -3.91 -14.14
CA ILE A 8 -7.51 -5.02 -13.19
C ILE A 8 -6.26 -5.19 -12.32
N ALA A 9 -5.06 -5.22 -12.92
CA ALA A 9 -3.81 -5.37 -12.19
C ALA A 9 -3.60 -4.22 -11.18
N ARG A 10 -3.88 -2.98 -11.58
CA ARG A 10 -3.81 -1.82 -10.69
C ARG A 10 -4.83 -1.90 -9.55
N LYS A 11 -6.08 -2.28 -9.84
CA LYS A 11 -7.11 -2.48 -8.82
C LYS A 11 -6.66 -3.52 -7.79
N MET A 12 -6.22 -4.69 -8.26
CA MET A 12 -5.76 -5.78 -7.40
C MET A 12 -4.55 -5.36 -6.55
N THR A 13 -3.64 -4.58 -7.13
CA THR A 13 -2.49 -4.04 -6.41
C THR A 13 -2.92 -3.12 -5.26
N ILE A 14 -3.83 -2.17 -5.51
CA ILE A 14 -4.31 -1.24 -4.48
C ILE A 14 -5.02 -1.98 -3.35
N VAL A 15 -5.93 -2.91 -3.70
CA VAL A 15 -6.64 -3.74 -2.70
C VAL A 15 -5.65 -4.58 -1.90
N GLY A 16 -4.67 -5.21 -2.56
CA GLY A 16 -3.63 -5.98 -1.91
C GLY A 16 -2.81 -5.14 -0.92
N LEU A 17 -2.43 -3.92 -1.31
CA LEU A 17 -1.70 -2.99 -0.45
C LEU A 17 -2.50 -2.62 0.81
N TRP A 18 -3.82 -2.40 0.69
CA TRP A 18 -4.70 -2.18 1.84
C TRP A 18 -4.73 -3.38 2.80
N CYS A 19 -4.76 -4.60 2.28
CA CYS A 19 -4.81 -5.82 3.09
C CYS A 19 -3.53 -6.11 3.88
N ILE A 20 -2.37 -5.67 3.38
CA ILE A 20 -1.06 -5.94 3.99
C ILE A 20 -0.56 -4.80 4.89
N GLN A 21 -1.40 -3.81 5.22
CA GLN A 21 -1.02 -2.69 6.08
C GLN A 21 -0.41 -3.17 7.41
N THR A 22 0.63 -2.47 7.84
CA THR A 22 1.38 -2.80 9.06
C THR A 22 0.49 -2.73 10.30
N PHE A 23 -0.34 -1.69 10.41
CA PHE A 23 -1.29 -1.56 11.50
C PHE A 23 -2.57 -2.33 11.19
N PRO A 24 -3.02 -3.25 12.07
CA PRO A 24 -4.24 -4.02 11.84
C PRO A 24 -5.48 -3.15 11.67
N ASN A 25 -5.53 -1.99 12.33
CA ASN A 25 -6.65 -1.06 12.26
C ASN A 25 -6.79 -0.39 10.89
N ASP A 26 -5.73 -0.35 10.09
CA ASP A 26 -5.75 0.22 8.75
C ASP A 26 -6.17 -0.81 7.69
N ARG A 27 -6.29 -2.09 8.06
CA ARG A 27 -6.72 -3.13 7.13
C ARG A 27 -8.24 -3.08 6.94
N PRO A 28 -8.73 -3.19 5.70
CA PRO A 28 -10.16 -3.25 5.45
C PRO A 28 -10.76 -4.56 5.98
N THR A 29 -12.06 -4.51 6.31
CA THR A 29 -12.83 -5.73 6.55
C THR A 29 -13.04 -6.49 5.24
N MET A 30 -13.32 -7.80 5.31
CA MET A 30 -13.60 -8.59 4.11
C MET A 30 -14.78 -8.05 3.29
N SER A 31 -15.81 -7.52 3.94
CA SER A 31 -16.93 -6.86 3.25
C SER A 31 -16.46 -5.65 2.45
N LYS A 32 -15.54 -4.84 3.01
CA LYS A 32 -14.98 -3.68 2.30
C LYS A 32 -14.06 -4.11 1.15
N VAL A 33 -13.29 -5.19 1.31
CA VAL A 33 -12.47 -5.76 0.23
C VAL A 33 -13.34 -6.18 -0.95
N ILE A 34 -14.48 -6.84 -0.71
CA ILE A 34 -15.42 -7.23 -1.76
C ILE A 34 -15.97 -5.99 -2.47
N GLU A 35 -16.41 -4.98 -1.70
CA GLU A 35 -16.89 -3.71 -2.25
C GLU A 35 -15.83 -3.02 -3.13
N MET A 36 -14.56 -3.04 -2.73
CA MET A 36 -13.45 -2.48 -3.51
C MET A 36 -13.20 -3.25 -4.81
N LEU A 37 -13.33 -4.57 -4.80
CA LEU A 37 -13.11 -5.43 -5.97
C LEU A 37 -14.23 -5.27 -7.01
N GLU A 38 -15.48 -5.26 -6.55
CA GLU A 38 -16.67 -5.10 -7.38
C GLU A 38 -16.89 -3.64 -7.82
N GLY A 39 -16.39 -2.67 -7.04
CA GLY A 39 -16.52 -1.24 -7.29
C GLY A 39 -15.63 -0.68 -8.40
N SER A 40 -15.76 0.61 -8.67
CA SER A 40 -14.97 1.31 -9.69
C SER A 40 -13.52 1.53 -9.24
N MET A 41 -12.57 1.47 -10.17
CA MET A 41 -11.18 1.87 -9.88
C MET A 41 -11.09 3.34 -9.41
N LYS A 42 -11.98 4.22 -9.89
CA LYS A 42 -11.98 5.65 -9.55
C LYS A 42 -12.32 5.92 -8.09
N SER A 43 -12.97 4.97 -7.40
CA SER A 43 -13.29 5.08 -5.97
C SER A 43 -12.21 4.49 -5.05
N LEU A 44 -11.13 3.94 -5.61
CA LEU A 44 -10.04 3.37 -4.83
C LEU A 44 -8.95 4.40 -4.58
N GLU A 45 -8.68 4.65 -3.30
CA GLU A 45 -7.57 5.47 -2.85
C GLU A 45 -6.33 4.62 -2.58
N ILE A 46 -5.16 5.22 -2.75
CA ILE A 46 -3.88 4.59 -2.42
C ILE A 46 -3.77 4.50 -0.89
N PRO A 47 -3.44 3.31 -0.33
CA PRO A 47 -3.31 3.15 1.11
C PRO A 47 -2.16 3.99 1.69
N PRO A 48 -2.24 4.33 2.99
CA PRO A 48 -1.21 5.13 3.63
C PRO A 48 0.13 4.37 3.65
N LYS A 49 1.22 5.11 3.40
CA LYS A 49 2.56 4.53 3.34
C LYS A 49 2.92 3.94 4.71
N PRO A 50 3.39 2.67 4.78
CA PRO A 50 3.80 2.07 6.04
C PRO A 50 4.91 2.90 6.70
N LEU A 51 4.73 3.19 7.99
CA LEU A 51 5.80 3.77 8.80
C LEU A 51 6.77 2.64 9.18
N LEU A 52 7.78 2.43 8.35
CA LEU A 52 8.89 1.55 8.70
C LEU A 52 9.79 2.32 9.67
N SER A 53 9.87 1.87 10.94
CA SER A 53 10.92 2.35 11.84
C SER A 53 12.25 1.76 11.37
N SER A 54 12.86 2.37 10.36
CA SER A 54 14.27 2.12 10.09
C SER A 54 15.06 2.78 11.22
N PRO A 55 15.98 2.09 11.92
CA PRO A 55 16.99 2.80 12.66
C PRO A 55 17.73 3.68 11.65
N THR A 56 17.71 4.99 11.86
CA THR A 56 18.63 5.90 11.17
C THR A 56 20.03 5.36 11.45
N SER A 57 20.70 4.82 10.43
CA SER A 57 22.15 4.69 10.50
C SER A 57 22.68 6.10 10.66
N SER A 58 22.95 6.49 11.91
CA SER A 58 23.63 7.72 12.24
C SER A 58 24.93 7.72 11.44
N GLU A 59 25.02 8.57 10.42
CA GLU A 59 26.28 8.89 9.78
C GLU A 59 27.14 9.55 10.85
N SER A 60 27.91 8.72 11.57
CA SER A 60 28.85 9.21 12.57
C SER A 60 29.94 9.94 11.81
N GLU A 61 29.88 11.27 11.85
CA GLU A 61 31.03 12.11 11.57
C GLU A 61 32.23 11.56 12.35
N SER A 62 33.17 10.97 11.65
CA SER A 62 34.50 10.68 12.20
C SER A 62 35.50 11.47 11.38
N ARG A 63 35.69 12.73 11.79
CA ARG A 63 36.95 13.44 11.58
C ARG A 63 38.08 12.62 12.23
N THR A 64 39.09 12.24 11.45
CA THR A 64 40.50 11.96 11.85
C THR A 64 41.14 11.13 10.72
N SER A 65 42.33 11.37 10.19
CA SER A 65 43.35 12.44 10.25
C SER A 65 43.94 12.58 8.85
#